data_AF-A0A831KIP2-F1
#
_entry.id   AF-A0A831KIP2-F1
#
_cell.length_a   1.000
_cell.length_b   1.000
_cell.length_c   1.000
_cell.angle_alpha   90.00
_cell.angle_beta   90.00
_cell.angle_gamma   90.00
#
_symmetry.space_group_name_H-M   'P 1'
#
loop_
_entity.id
_entity.type
_entity.pdbx_description
1 polymer ?
#
loop_
_entity_poly.entity_id
_entity_poly.type
_entity_poly.pdbx_seq_one_letter_code
_entity_poly.pdbx_strand_id
1 'polypeptide(L)'
;EMEIIQLGERPHNHDLMFFHAENLYKISKEVKKGGFFLYKELKSRRIHGIKPGLTRFFKLSTYGLSEEEIDYVLNAFKDILQKYKK
;
A
#
# COMPACT_ATOMS: atom_id res chain seq x y z
N GLU A 1 7.65 -10.75 6.32
CA GLU A 1 7.76 -9.28 6.31
C GLU A 1 7.11 -8.73 5.04
N MET A 2 6.60 -7.50 5.03
CA MET A 2 5.79 -6.98 3.91
C MET A 2 6.61 -6.47 2.71
N GLU A 3 7.95 -6.41 2.77
CA GLU A 3 8.82 -5.90 1.69
C GLU A 3 8.41 -4.54 1.11
N ILE A 4 7.73 -3.70 1.90
CA ILE A 4 7.37 -2.32 1.57
C ILE A 4 8.29 -1.41 2.37
N ILE A 5 9.10 -0.60 1.68
CA ILE A 5 10.17 0.19 2.28
C ILE A 5 9.76 1.66 2.27
N GLN A 6 9.73 2.30 3.45
CA GLN A 6 9.62 3.75 3.54
C GLN A 6 10.93 4.40 3.07
N LEU A 7 10.85 5.25 2.06
CA LEU A 7 11.93 6.07 1.53
C LEU A 7 11.88 7.47 2.15
N GLY A 8 13.06 8.09 2.31
CA GLY A 8 13.20 9.44 2.83
C GLY A 8 14.05 9.51 4.09
N GLU A 9 14.04 10.69 4.72
CA GLU A 9 14.82 10.98 5.92
C GLU A 9 14.26 10.29 7.15
N ARG A 10 15.16 9.90 8.07
CA ARG A 10 14.85 9.26 9.35
C ARG A 10 15.64 9.98 10.47
N PRO A 11 14.98 10.58 11.48
CA PRO A 11 13.52 10.62 11.71
C PRO A 11 12.79 11.50 10.67
N HIS A 12 11.61 11.04 10.24
CA HIS A 12 10.80 11.79 9.29
C HIS A 12 9.97 12.85 10.02
N ASN A 13 10.15 14.13 9.68
CA ASN A 13 9.50 15.24 10.38
C ASN A 13 8.21 15.72 9.67
N HIS A 14 7.41 14.77 9.18
CA HIS A 14 6.14 15.02 8.50
C HIS A 14 5.29 13.73 8.49
N ASP A 15 3.99 13.83 8.30
CA ASP A 15 3.06 12.68 8.26
C ASP A 15 3.01 11.99 6.88
N LEU A 16 3.21 12.75 5.81
CA LEU A 16 3.25 12.24 4.43
C LEU A 16 4.50 11.40 4.16
N MET A 17 4.34 10.09 4.09
CA MET A 17 5.41 9.13 3.81
C MET A 17 5.44 8.73 2.33
N PHE A 18 6.62 8.37 1.84
CA PHE A 18 6.82 7.79 0.50
C PHE A 18 7.30 6.35 0.61
N PHE A 19 6.67 5.45 -0.13
CA PHE A 19 6.97 4.02 -0.08
C PHE A 19 7.42 3.47 -1.42
N HIS A 20 8.36 2.52 -1.36
CA HIS A 20 8.76 1.65 -2.45
C HIS A 20 8.31 0.22 -2.15
N ALA A 21 7.45 -0.32 -3.00
CA ALA A 21 6.85 -1.65 -2.87
C ALA A 21 7.08 -2.48 -4.15
N GLU A 22 8.24 -3.14 -4.22
CA GLU A 22 8.61 -3.94 -5.40
C GLU A 22 7.73 -5.19 -5.55
N ASN A 23 7.27 -5.76 -4.44
CA ASN A 23 6.35 -6.89 -4.42
C ASN A 23 4.97 -6.58 -5.04
N LEU A 24 4.37 -5.43 -4.70
CA LEU A 24 3.12 -4.97 -5.30
C LEU A 24 3.29 -4.67 -6.79
N TYR A 25 4.46 -4.16 -7.19
CA TYR A 25 4.79 -3.98 -8.60
C TYR A 25 4.85 -5.31 -9.36
N LYS A 26 5.52 -6.33 -8.81
CA LYS A 26 5.57 -7.68 -9.41
C LYS A 26 4.17 -8.27 -9.58
N ILE A 27 3.31 -8.19 -8.55
CA ILE A 27 1.91 -8.64 -8.64
C ILE A 27 1.19 -7.91 -9.79
N SER A 28 1.39 -6.59 -9.91
CA SER A 28 0.75 -5.80 -10.96
C SER A 28 1.13 -6.21 -12.39
N LYS A 29 2.26 -6.91 -12.58
CA LYS A 29 2.70 -7.43 -13.88
C LYS A 29 2.02 -8.75 -14.25
N GLU A 30 1.55 -9.50 -13.27
CA GLU A 30 0.96 -10.83 -13.48
C GLU A 30 -0.58 -10.80 -13.55
N VAL A 31 -1.22 -9.86 -12.84
CA VAL A 31 -2.69 -9.81 -12.75
C VAL A 31 -3.30 -9.11 -13.97
N LYS A 32 -4.43 -9.64 -14.46
CA LYS A 32 -5.19 -9.05 -15.61
C LYS A 32 -5.54 -7.57 -15.43
N LYS A 33 -5.72 -7.12 -14.19
CA LYS A 33 -6.10 -5.74 -13.84
C LYS A 33 -4.90 -4.77 -13.85
N GLY A 34 -3.69 -5.26 -14.09
CA GLY A 34 -2.46 -4.46 -14.11
C GLY A 34 -2.26 -3.68 -12.81
N GLY A 35 -1.70 -2.46 -12.92
CA GLY A 35 -1.51 -1.54 -11.79
C GLY A 35 -2.79 -1.11 -11.07
N PHE A 36 -3.98 -1.29 -11.67
CA PHE A 36 -5.26 -0.93 -11.03
C PHE A 36 -5.71 -1.95 -9.97
N PHE A 37 -5.04 -3.09 -9.83
CA PHE A 37 -5.44 -4.13 -8.87
C PHE A 37 -5.42 -3.59 -7.43
N LEU A 38 -4.36 -2.87 -7.05
CA LEU A 38 -4.17 -2.37 -5.70
C LEU A 38 -5.30 -1.42 -5.31
N TYR A 39 -5.63 -0.47 -6.19
CA TYR A 39 -6.75 0.43 -5.98
C TYR A 39 -8.08 -0.30 -5.79
N LYS A 40 -8.34 -1.36 -6.59
CA LYS A 40 -9.58 -2.14 -6.48
C LYS A 40 -9.66 -2.91 -5.16
N GLU A 41 -8.55 -3.49 -4.71
CA GLU A 41 -8.47 -4.20 -3.43
C GLU A 41 -8.61 -3.26 -2.23
N LEU A 42 -7.99 -2.08 -2.28
CA LEU A 42 -8.13 -1.07 -1.22
C LEU A 42 -9.57 -0.52 -1.20
N LYS A 43 -10.13 -0.21 -2.37
CA LYS A 43 -11.53 0.26 -2.49
C LYS A 43 -12.53 -0.76 -1.94
N SER A 44 -12.35 -2.06 -2.20
CA SER A 44 -13.24 -3.09 -1.65
C SER A 44 -13.16 -3.21 -0.13
N ARG A 45 -12.08 -2.71 0.48
CA ARG A 45 -11.86 -2.63 1.93
C ARG A 45 -12.16 -1.24 2.50
N ARG A 46 -12.84 -0.36 1.75
CA ARG A 46 -13.14 1.02 2.14
C ARG A 46 -11.89 1.88 2.43
N ILE A 47 -10.74 1.52 1.87
CA ILE A 47 -9.50 2.28 1.96
C ILE A 47 -9.34 3.13 0.70
N HIS A 48 -9.09 4.43 0.88
CA HIS A 48 -8.92 5.42 -0.18
C HIS A 48 -7.62 6.21 0.03
N GLY A 49 -7.10 6.87 -1.03
CA GLY A 49 -5.97 7.80 -0.91
C GLY A 49 -4.82 7.53 -1.90
N ILE A 50 -4.54 6.27 -2.23
CA ILE A 50 -3.51 5.93 -3.22
C ILE A 50 -4.05 6.15 -4.64
N LYS A 51 -3.31 6.90 -5.46
CA LYS A 51 -3.66 7.14 -6.87
C LYS A 51 -3.81 5.81 -7.61
N PRO A 52 -4.93 5.59 -8.35
CA PRO A 52 -5.12 4.38 -9.13
C PRO A 52 -3.99 4.14 -10.13
N GLY A 53 -3.52 2.89 -10.23
CA GLY A 53 -2.44 2.50 -11.13
C GLY A 53 -1.03 2.53 -10.52
N LEU A 54 -0.85 3.16 -9.35
CA LEU A 54 0.43 3.16 -8.66
C LEU A 54 0.59 1.91 -7.80
N THR A 55 1.65 1.15 -8.04
CA THR A 55 1.96 -0.08 -7.29
C THR A 55 3.41 -0.13 -6.80
N ARG A 56 4.36 0.43 -7.57
CA ARG A 56 5.79 0.45 -7.20
C ARG A 56 6.15 1.55 -6.22
N PHE A 57 5.61 2.75 -6.45
CA PHE A 57 5.88 3.95 -5.67
C PHE A 57 4.59 4.67 -5.38
N PHE A 58 4.34 5.00 -4.12
CA PHE A 58 3.18 5.77 -3.71
C PHE A 58 3.44 6.52 -2.41
N LYS A 59 2.70 7.62 -2.24
CA LYS A 59 2.69 8.39 -1.00
C LYS A 59 1.40 8.09 -0.24
N LEU A 60 1.48 8.04 1.07
CA LEU A 60 0.31 8.02 1.95
C LEU A 60 0.64 8.71 3.26
N SER A 61 -0.39 9.19 3.95
CA SER A 61 -0.31 9.71 5.31
C SER A 61 -1.24 8.89 6.19
N THR A 62 -0.87 8.75 7.46
CA THR A 62 -1.70 8.17 8.52
C THR A 62 -2.19 9.23 9.51
N TYR A 63 -2.03 10.53 9.17
CA TYR A 63 -2.47 11.63 10.04
C TYR A 63 -3.96 11.56 10.33
N GLY A 64 -4.30 11.65 11.61
CA GLY A 64 -5.69 11.63 12.08
C GLY A 64 -6.35 10.24 12.13
N LEU A 65 -5.62 9.16 11.83
CA LEU A 65 -6.11 7.80 12.00
C LEU A 65 -5.88 7.30 13.43
N SER A 66 -6.82 6.50 13.95
CA SER A 66 -6.62 5.77 15.20
C SER A 66 -5.64 4.60 15.00
N GLU A 67 -5.11 4.05 16.10
CA GLU A 67 -4.27 2.84 16.04
C GLU A 67 -5.02 1.66 15.39
N GLU A 68 -6.32 1.53 15.67
CA GLU A 68 -7.19 0.48 15.12
C GLU A 68 -7.36 0.63 13.59
N GLU A 69 -7.49 1.87 13.11
CA GLU A 69 -7.55 2.16 11.68
C GLU A 69 -6.20 1.90 11.00
N ILE A 70 -5.09 2.24 11.66
CA ILE A 70 -3.74 1.91 11.18
C ILE A 70 -3.56 0.40 11.07
N ASP A 71 -3.95 -0.35 12.10
CA ASP A 71 -3.90 -1.81 12.11
C ASP A 71 -4.78 -2.41 11.01
N TYR A 72 -5.97 -1.84 10.78
CA TYR A 72 -6.85 -2.24 9.68
C TYR A 72 -6.16 -2.06 8.32
N VAL A 73 -5.53 -0.91 8.08
CA VAL A 73 -4.79 -0.64 6.84
C VAL A 73 -3.60 -1.59 6.70
N LEU A 74 -2.82 -1.80 7.76
CA LEU A 74 -1.69 -2.74 7.75
C LEU A 74 -2.12 -4.16 7.42
N ASN A 75 -3.19 -4.65 8.05
CA ASN A 75 -3.74 -5.97 7.79
C ASN A 75 -4.31 -6.08 6.37
N ALA A 76 -4.96 -5.03 5.85
CA ALA A 76 -5.41 -5.00 4.47
C ALA A 76 -4.26 -5.20 3.47
N PHE A 77 -3.11 -4.54 3.67
CA PHE A 77 -1.95 -4.76 2.82
C PHE A 77 -1.37 -6.17 2.97
N LYS A 78 -1.29 -6.73 4.19
CA LYS A 78 -0.86 -8.11 4.41
C LYS A 78 -1.76 -9.10 3.67
N ASP A 79 -3.08 -8.95 3.79
CA ASP A 79 -4.06 -9.82 3.14
C ASP A 79 -3.97 -9.74 1.61
N ILE A 80 -3.79 -8.53 1.06
CA ILE A 80 -3.59 -8.35 -0.38
C ILE A 80 -2.32 -9.10 -0.81
N LEU A 81 -1.21 -8.96 -0.10
CA LEU A 81 0.02 -9.67 -0.43
C LEU A 81 -0.15 -11.19 -0.34
N GLN A 82 -0.84 -11.71 0.68
CA GLN A 82 -1.11 -13.14 0.81
C GLN A 82 -2.03 -13.68 -0.29
N LYS A 83 -3.07 -12.93 -0.66
CA LYS A 83 -4.00 -13.30 -1.72
C LYS A 83 -3.32 -13.52 -3.08
N TYR A 84 -2.25 -12.77 -3.34
CA TYR A 84 -1.48 -12.85 -4.58
C TYR A 84 -0.13 -13.55 -4.40
N LYS A 85 0.11 -14.15 -3.23
CA LYS A 85 1.27 -15.00 -3.00
C LYS A 85 1.03 -16.31 -3.73
N LYS A 86 1.92 -16.62 -4.67
CA LYS A 86 2.00 -17.95 -5.26
C LYS A 86 2.61 -18.94 -4.27
#